data_AF-A0A482X9J2-F1
#
_entry.id   AF-A0A482X9J2-F1
#
_cell.length_a   1.000
_cell.length_b   1.000
_cell.length_c   1.000
_cell.angle_alpha   90.00
_cell.angle_beta   90.00
_cell.angle_gamma   90.00
#
_symmetry.space_group_name_H-M   'P 1'
#
loop_
_entity.id
_entity.type
_entity.pdbx_description
1 polymer ?
#
loop_
_entity_poly.entity_id
_entity_poly.type
_entity_poly.pdbx_seq_one_letter_code
_entity_poly.pdbx_strand_id
1 'polypeptide(L)'
;DAASASRGLYHLRDCLRVTKLREHWDETNSKVMQRKTQLDAMLSDSQRYERERLEVEAWLTRMETKFDNMHTVGYTADVLEAQLREQKSFHVDLHQYKHKIELFNQLTQKLIAVYQQDDTTRVKKMTEHVNQRYSNLNSNIISRGKLLHSAMNSLHNFDRSLDKFLAWLSEAESSIECFENEAEPAATSTNNSGWRERPSHQLKHGLEPRARKNRKAIEPADDRSLIKSAVGGLGIKSRPVFIYV
;
A
#
# COMPACT_ATOMS: atom_id res chain seq x y z
N ASP A 1 -64.11 -58.09 -41.26
CA ASP A 1 -62.93 -58.95 -41.05
C ASP A 1 -62.26 -58.60 -39.71
N ALA A 2 -62.58 -59.34 -38.64
CA ALA A 2 -62.19 -59.02 -37.26
C ALA A 2 -60.68 -59.19 -37.00
N ALA A 3 -60.01 -60.06 -37.76
CA ALA A 3 -58.56 -60.27 -37.67
C ALA A 3 -57.77 -59.03 -38.15
N SER A 4 -58.28 -58.30 -39.15
CA SER A 4 -57.69 -57.05 -39.62
C SER A 4 -57.78 -55.94 -38.57
N ALA A 5 -58.94 -55.80 -37.93
CA ALA A 5 -59.13 -54.84 -36.84
C ALA A 5 -58.24 -55.15 -35.62
N SER A 6 -58.11 -56.43 -35.26
CA SER A 6 -57.23 -56.88 -34.18
C SER A 6 -55.75 -56.56 -34.46
N ARG A 7 -55.26 -56.85 -35.69
CA ARG A 7 -53.91 -56.47 -36.14
C ARG A 7 -53.67 -54.95 -36.09
N GLY A 8 -54.66 -54.16 -36.51
CA GLY A 8 -54.61 -52.70 -36.44
C GLY A 8 -54.45 -52.18 -35.00
N LEU A 9 -55.17 -52.76 -34.04
CA LEU A 9 -55.07 -52.40 -32.62
C LEU A 9 -53.69 -52.75 -32.01
N TYR A 10 -53.12 -53.90 -32.38
CA TYR A 10 -51.75 -54.25 -31.95
C TYR A 10 -50.71 -53.30 -32.52
N HIS A 11 -50.81 -52.97 -33.82
CA HIS A 11 -49.90 -52.02 -34.46
C HIS A 11 -50.00 -50.62 -33.85
N LEU A 12 -51.22 -50.14 -33.55
CA LEU A 12 -51.44 -48.87 -32.85
C LEU A 12 -50.82 -48.87 -31.44
N ARG A 13 -50.99 -49.97 -30.69
CA ARG A 13 -50.39 -50.12 -29.36
C ARG A 13 -48.86 -50.12 -29.41
N ASP A 14 -48.28 -50.82 -30.37
CA ASP A 14 -46.82 -50.89 -30.52
C ASP A 14 -46.25 -49.56 -31.01
N CYS A 15 -46.93 -48.89 -31.95
CA CYS A 15 -46.59 -47.53 -32.36
C CYS A 15 -46.60 -46.57 -31.16
N LEU A 16 -47.65 -46.60 -30.33
CA LEU A 16 -47.76 -45.77 -29.13
C LEU A 16 -46.66 -46.07 -28.10
N ARG A 17 -46.21 -47.32 -27.97
CA ARG A 17 -45.10 -47.69 -27.09
C ARG A 17 -43.77 -47.16 -27.62
N VAL A 18 -43.54 -47.28 -28.92
CA VAL A 18 -42.34 -46.78 -29.58
C VAL A 18 -42.27 -45.25 -29.53
N THR A 19 -43.38 -44.54 -29.73
CA THR A 19 -43.40 -43.07 -29.62
C THR A 19 -43.09 -42.61 -28.20
N LYS A 20 -43.69 -43.21 -27.18
CA LYS A 20 -43.37 -42.90 -25.77
C LYS A 20 -41.91 -43.15 -25.44
N LEU A 21 -41.35 -44.26 -25.92
CA LEU A 21 -39.93 -44.56 -25.71
C LEU A 21 -39.03 -43.53 -26.38
N ARG A 22 -39.38 -43.09 -27.60
CA ARG A 22 -38.67 -42.01 -28.30
C ARG A 22 -38.75 -40.69 -27.54
N GLU A 23 -39.93 -40.31 -27.06
CA GLU A 23 -40.12 -39.09 -26.26
C GLU A 23 -39.26 -39.10 -24.99
N HIS A 24 -39.27 -40.23 -24.25
CA HIS A 24 -38.46 -40.39 -23.04
C HIS A 24 -36.95 -40.37 -23.34
N TRP A 25 -36.54 -40.97 -24.45
CA TRP A 25 -35.16 -40.93 -24.92
C TRP A 25 -34.73 -39.51 -25.25
N ASP A 26 -35.54 -38.78 -26.03
CA ASP A 26 -35.26 -37.41 -26.44
C ASP A 26 -35.20 -36.46 -25.24
N GLU A 27 -36.12 -36.62 -24.27
CA GLU A 27 -36.10 -35.85 -23.02
C GLU A 27 -34.85 -36.13 -22.19
N THR A 28 -34.51 -37.41 -22.00
CA THR A 28 -33.33 -37.81 -21.22
C THR A 28 -32.04 -37.31 -21.88
N ASN A 29 -31.92 -37.50 -23.20
CA ASN A 29 -30.78 -37.03 -23.96
C ASN A 29 -30.65 -35.50 -23.90
N SER A 30 -31.76 -34.77 -23.99
CA SER A 30 -31.78 -33.30 -23.83
C SER A 30 -31.25 -32.87 -22.45
N LYS A 31 -31.73 -33.49 -21.36
CA LYS A 31 -31.25 -33.21 -19.99
C LYS A 31 -29.75 -33.51 -19.83
N VAL A 32 -29.28 -34.63 -20.38
CA VAL A 32 -27.86 -35.02 -20.34
C VAL A 32 -27.00 -34.00 -21.09
N MET A 33 -27.41 -33.58 -22.30
CA MET A 33 -26.67 -32.60 -23.08
C MET A 33 -26.67 -31.22 -22.40
N GLN A 34 -27.79 -30.80 -21.80
CA GLN A 34 -27.84 -29.57 -21.01
C GLN A 34 -26.86 -29.63 -19.83
N ARG A 35 -26.85 -30.74 -19.08
CA ARG A 35 -25.94 -30.90 -17.93
C ARG A 35 -24.48 -30.92 -18.38
N LYS A 36 -24.17 -31.57 -19.49
CA LYS A 36 -22.82 -31.56 -20.08
C LYS A 36 -22.37 -30.13 -20.37
N THR A 37 -23.16 -29.34 -21.09
CA THR A 37 -22.83 -27.94 -21.41
C THR A 37 -22.63 -27.09 -20.16
N GLN A 38 -23.44 -27.30 -19.12
CA GLN A 38 -23.26 -26.62 -17.83
C GLN A 38 -21.92 -26.99 -17.15
N LEU A 39 -21.57 -28.27 -17.12
CA LEU A 39 -20.31 -28.74 -16.53
C LEU A 39 -19.09 -28.25 -17.32
N ASP A 40 -19.17 -28.24 -18.65
CA ASP A 40 -18.10 -27.72 -19.52
C ASP A 40 -17.88 -26.22 -19.30
N ALA A 41 -18.97 -25.43 -19.16
CA ALA A 41 -18.89 -24.02 -18.80
C ALA A 41 -18.25 -23.82 -17.41
N MET A 42 -18.70 -24.58 -16.41
CA MET A 42 -18.19 -24.51 -15.04
C MET A 42 -16.72 -24.87 -14.94
N LEU A 43 -16.27 -25.87 -15.71
CA LEU A 43 -14.87 -26.25 -15.80
C LEU A 43 -14.02 -25.11 -16.39
N SER A 44 -14.45 -24.54 -17.52
CA SER A 44 -13.76 -23.42 -18.18
C SER A 44 -13.61 -22.21 -17.26
N ASP A 45 -14.71 -21.86 -16.58
CA ASP A 45 -14.78 -20.77 -15.62
C ASP A 45 -13.89 -21.00 -14.40
N SER A 46 -13.90 -22.23 -13.86
CA SER A 46 -13.02 -22.63 -12.74
C SER A 46 -11.54 -22.57 -13.12
N GLN A 47 -11.19 -23.04 -14.32
CA GLN A 47 -9.81 -22.94 -14.82
C GLN A 47 -9.38 -21.48 -15.00
N ARG A 48 -10.27 -20.62 -15.50
CA ARG A 48 -9.98 -19.19 -15.63
C ARG A 48 -9.74 -18.55 -14.26
N TYR A 49 -10.62 -18.80 -13.29
CA TYR A 49 -10.43 -18.34 -11.91
C TYR A 49 -9.07 -18.75 -11.36
N GLU A 50 -8.73 -20.03 -11.53
CA GLU A 50 -7.50 -20.59 -10.98
C GLU A 50 -6.26 -19.95 -11.59
N ARG A 51 -6.25 -19.70 -12.91
CA ARG A 51 -5.15 -18.99 -13.57
C ARG A 51 -4.95 -17.58 -13.02
N GLU A 52 -6.03 -16.78 -12.95
CA GLU A 52 -5.95 -15.41 -12.44
C GLU A 52 -5.53 -15.38 -10.97
N ARG A 53 -6.05 -16.32 -10.16
CA ARG A 53 -5.71 -16.46 -8.75
C ARG A 53 -4.23 -16.73 -8.56
N LEU A 54 -3.67 -17.72 -9.28
CA LEU A 54 -2.26 -18.08 -9.20
C LEU A 54 -1.36 -16.92 -9.64
N GLU A 55 -1.78 -16.16 -10.64
CA GLU A 55 -1.03 -14.99 -11.09
C GLU A 55 -0.99 -13.88 -10.02
N VAL A 56 -2.13 -13.60 -9.39
CA VAL A 56 -2.23 -12.67 -8.27
C VAL A 56 -1.41 -13.14 -7.06
N GLU A 57 -1.48 -14.42 -6.70
CA GLU A 57 -0.70 -14.97 -5.60
C GLU A 57 0.81 -14.95 -5.87
N ALA A 58 1.23 -15.20 -7.11
CA ALA A 58 2.63 -15.10 -7.50
C ALA A 58 3.14 -13.66 -7.40
N TRP A 59 2.32 -12.67 -7.80
CA TRP A 59 2.68 -11.27 -7.61
C TRP A 59 2.72 -10.87 -6.13
N LEU A 60 1.72 -11.27 -5.34
CA LEU A 60 1.68 -11.00 -3.90
C LEU A 60 2.91 -11.56 -3.20
N THR A 61 3.26 -12.82 -3.49
CA THR A 61 4.43 -13.48 -2.90
C THR A 61 5.72 -12.72 -3.22
N ARG A 62 5.90 -12.28 -4.47
CA ARG A 62 7.07 -11.46 -4.85
C ARG A 62 7.11 -10.13 -4.10
N MET A 63 5.97 -9.47 -3.93
CA MET A 63 5.91 -8.18 -3.25
C MET A 63 6.06 -8.29 -1.74
N GLU A 64 5.50 -9.34 -1.13
CA GLU A 64 5.73 -9.68 0.28
C GLU A 64 7.20 -9.99 0.52
N THR A 65 7.84 -10.82 -0.30
CA THR A 65 9.30 -11.05 -0.21
C THR A 65 10.11 -9.77 -0.41
N LYS A 66 9.72 -8.90 -1.36
CA LYS A 66 10.35 -7.58 -1.53
C LYS A 66 10.23 -6.73 -0.26
N PHE A 67 9.08 -6.76 0.40
CA PHE A 67 8.85 -6.05 1.66
C PHE A 67 9.67 -6.64 2.81
N ASP A 68 9.69 -7.97 2.96
CA ASP A 68 10.42 -8.66 4.03
C ASP A 68 11.94 -8.47 3.91
N ASN A 69 12.45 -8.30 2.69
CA ASN A 69 13.86 -7.99 2.43
C ASN A 69 14.21 -6.51 2.64
N MET A 70 13.24 -5.64 2.94
CA MET A 70 13.54 -4.24 3.26
C MET A 70 14.22 -4.12 4.62
N HIS A 71 15.30 -3.35 4.66
CA HIS A 71 16.03 -3.10 5.89
C HIS A 71 15.20 -2.26 6.88
N THR A 72 15.52 -2.40 8.17
CA THR A 72 14.98 -1.54 9.22
C THR A 72 15.22 -0.07 8.91
N VAL A 73 14.34 0.81 9.40
CA VAL A 73 14.46 2.25 9.18
C VAL A 73 15.83 2.75 9.65
N GLY A 74 16.56 3.43 8.77
CA GLY A 74 17.89 3.97 9.05
C GLY A 74 17.86 5.24 9.93
N TYR A 75 19.04 5.75 10.26
CA TYR A 75 19.22 6.94 11.09
C TYR A 75 20.11 8.02 10.45
N THR A 76 20.68 7.77 9.28
CA THR A 76 21.47 8.74 8.50
C THR A 76 20.66 9.23 7.29
N ALA A 77 20.92 10.46 6.84
CA ALA A 77 20.17 11.11 5.78
C ALA A 77 20.22 10.33 4.46
N ASP A 78 21.41 9.90 4.05
CA ASP A 78 21.65 9.14 2.82
C ASP A 78 20.89 7.80 2.80
N VAL A 79 20.86 7.08 3.93
CA VAL A 79 20.11 5.83 4.08
C VAL A 79 18.61 6.09 4.05
N LEU A 80 18.12 7.10 4.77
CA LEU A 80 16.70 7.45 4.79
C LEU A 80 16.19 7.91 3.43
N GLU A 81 16.97 8.70 2.68
CA GLU A 81 16.64 9.10 1.31
C GLU A 81 16.59 7.91 0.34
N ALA A 82 17.52 6.96 0.47
CA ALA A 82 17.49 5.73 -0.31
C ALA A 82 16.24 4.88 0.02
N GLN A 83 15.93 4.70 1.31
CA GLN A 83 14.75 3.97 1.76
C GLN A 83 13.44 4.64 1.34
N LEU A 84 13.37 5.98 1.33
CA LEU A 84 12.20 6.73 0.84
C LEU A 84 11.99 6.55 -0.67
N ARG A 85 13.07 6.46 -1.46
CA ARG A 85 12.97 6.12 -2.89
C ARG A 85 12.48 4.70 -3.12
N GLU A 86 12.99 3.74 -2.36
CA GLU A 86 12.51 2.35 -2.38
C GLU A 86 11.02 2.25 -2.02
N GLN A 87 10.62 2.93 -0.94
CA GLN A 87 9.23 3.05 -0.49
C GLN A 87 8.33 3.61 -1.61
N LYS A 88 8.77 4.66 -2.31
CA LYS A 88 8.03 5.26 -3.43
C LYS A 88 7.87 4.29 -4.59
N SER A 89 8.95 3.58 -4.97
CA SER A 89 8.89 2.53 -5.99
C SER A 89 7.90 1.43 -5.63
N PHE A 90 7.90 0.98 -4.38
CA PHE A 90 6.94 -0.04 -3.92
C PHE A 90 5.49 0.42 -4.03
N HIS A 91 5.20 1.68 -3.68
CA HIS A 91 3.85 2.24 -3.83
C HIS A 91 3.40 2.33 -5.30
N VAL A 92 4.32 2.62 -6.22
CA VAL A 92 4.02 2.61 -7.67
C VAL A 92 3.63 1.20 -8.10
N ASP A 93 4.39 0.17 -7.71
CA ASP A 93 4.10 -1.22 -8.03
C ASP A 93 2.71 -1.63 -7.51
N LEU A 94 2.38 -1.29 -6.26
CA LEU A 94 1.05 -1.54 -5.68
C LEU A 94 -0.06 -0.83 -6.46
N HIS A 95 0.14 0.46 -6.77
CA HIS A 95 -0.86 1.26 -7.47
C HIS A 95 -1.15 0.70 -8.87
N GLN A 96 -0.11 0.31 -9.61
CA GLN A 96 -0.27 -0.30 -10.94
C GLN A 96 -1.02 -1.64 -10.86
N TYR A 97 -0.79 -2.43 -9.81
CA TYR A 97 -1.43 -3.73 -9.67
C TYR A 97 -2.87 -3.68 -9.14
N LYS A 98 -3.27 -2.56 -8.53
CA LYS A 98 -4.61 -2.38 -7.95
C LYS A 98 -5.74 -2.77 -8.91
N HIS A 99 -5.65 -2.34 -10.16
CA HIS A 99 -6.68 -2.65 -11.15
C HIS A 99 -6.84 -4.16 -11.38
N LYS A 100 -5.75 -4.91 -11.29
CA LYS A 100 -5.78 -6.37 -11.46
C LYS A 100 -6.47 -7.08 -10.29
N ILE A 101 -6.28 -6.59 -9.06
CA ILE A 101 -7.03 -7.06 -7.90
C ILE A 101 -8.53 -6.79 -8.07
N GLU A 102 -8.90 -5.63 -8.61
CA GLU A 102 -10.31 -5.29 -8.89
C GLU A 102 -10.91 -6.24 -9.96
N LEU A 103 -10.17 -6.52 -11.04
CA LEU A 103 -10.60 -7.47 -12.07
C LEU A 103 -10.74 -8.90 -11.52
N PHE A 104 -9.81 -9.35 -10.69
CA PHE A 104 -9.88 -10.65 -10.03
C PHE A 104 -11.13 -10.75 -9.13
N ASN A 105 -11.40 -9.71 -8.34
CA ASN A 105 -12.60 -9.66 -7.50
C ASN A 105 -13.89 -9.65 -8.33
N GLN A 106 -13.92 -8.91 -9.45
CA GLN A 106 -15.07 -8.93 -10.36
C GLN A 106 -15.30 -10.31 -10.98
N LEU A 107 -14.23 -11.01 -11.36
CA LEU A 107 -14.32 -12.39 -11.85
C LEU A 107 -14.94 -13.31 -10.78
N THR A 108 -14.45 -13.22 -9.54
CA THR A 108 -15.02 -13.99 -8.42
C THR A 108 -16.51 -13.72 -8.21
N GLN A 109 -16.93 -12.45 -8.19
CA GLN A 109 -18.34 -12.11 -8.00
C GLN A 109 -19.23 -12.65 -9.12
N LYS A 110 -18.75 -12.59 -10.37
CA LYS A 110 -19.45 -13.18 -11.52
C LYS A 110 -19.63 -14.69 -11.35
N LEU A 111 -18.58 -15.40 -10.94
CA LEU A 111 -18.64 -16.85 -10.70
C LEU A 111 -19.65 -17.20 -9.61
N ILE A 112 -19.61 -16.49 -8.48
CA ILE A 112 -20.56 -16.71 -7.38
C ILE A 112 -22.01 -16.48 -7.83
N ALA A 113 -22.24 -15.46 -8.65
CA ALA A 113 -23.56 -15.14 -9.17
C ALA A 113 -24.07 -16.19 -10.18
N VAL A 114 -23.20 -16.66 -11.09
CA VAL A 114 -23.55 -17.67 -12.10
C VAL A 114 -23.86 -19.02 -11.44
N TYR A 115 -23.07 -19.42 -10.44
CA TYR A 115 -23.15 -20.73 -9.78
C TYR A 115 -23.80 -20.63 -8.39
N GLN A 116 -24.86 -19.84 -8.24
CA GLN A 116 -25.52 -19.59 -6.95
C GLN A 116 -26.14 -20.82 -6.29
N GLN A 117 -26.48 -21.85 -7.08
CA GLN A 117 -27.04 -23.12 -6.60
C GLN A 117 -25.96 -24.21 -6.38
N ASP A 118 -24.71 -23.92 -6.71
CA ASP A 118 -23.58 -24.83 -6.55
C ASP A 118 -22.67 -24.38 -5.38
N ASP A 119 -21.77 -25.26 -4.93
CA ASP A 119 -20.81 -24.92 -3.88
C ASP A 119 -19.71 -23.99 -4.40
N THR A 120 -19.80 -22.72 -4.01
CA THR A 120 -18.80 -21.67 -4.31
C THR A 120 -17.91 -21.31 -3.12
N THR A 121 -17.95 -22.09 -2.03
CA THR A 121 -17.27 -21.80 -0.77
C THR A 121 -15.75 -21.67 -0.93
N ARG A 122 -15.13 -22.56 -1.72
CA ARG A 122 -13.68 -22.52 -1.96
C ARG A 122 -13.25 -21.23 -2.66
N VAL A 123 -14.00 -20.82 -3.70
CA VAL A 123 -13.75 -19.60 -4.47
C VAL A 123 -13.87 -18.37 -3.56
N LYS A 124 -14.89 -18.33 -2.69
CA LYS A 124 -15.07 -17.26 -1.69
C LYS A 124 -13.88 -17.18 -0.74
N LYS A 125 -13.55 -18.30 -0.07
CA LYS A 125 -12.45 -18.36 0.92
C LYS A 125 -11.11 -17.97 0.32
N MET A 126 -10.79 -18.46 -0.87
CA MET A 126 -9.48 -18.20 -1.47
C MET A 126 -9.37 -16.76 -1.99
N THR A 127 -10.46 -16.19 -2.49
CA THR A 127 -10.50 -14.77 -2.87
C THR A 127 -10.35 -13.87 -1.63
N GLU A 128 -11.01 -14.22 -0.53
CA GLU A 128 -10.87 -13.49 0.74
C GLU A 128 -9.42 -13.54 1.25
N HIS A 129 -8.78 -14.71 1.19
CA HIS A 129 -7.38 -14.87 1.55
C HIS A 129 -6.45 -13.97 0.72
N VAL A 130 -6.65 -13.92 -0.61
CA VAL A 130 -5.90 -13.02 -1.50
C VAL A 130 -6.11 -11.55 -1.13
N ASN A 131 -7.36 -11.13 -0.87
CA ASN A 131 -7.69 -9.76 -0.49
C ASN A 131 -7.08 -9.39 0.86
N GLN A 132 -7.10 -10.31 1.84
CA GLN A 132 -6.49 -10.09 3.14
C GLN A 132 -4.98 -9.90 3.02
N ARG A 133 -4.29 -10.74 2.24
CA ARG A 133 -2.85 -10.58 1.95
C ARG A 133 -2.54 -9.23 1.33
N TYR A 134 -3.28 -8.85 0.29
CA TYR A 134 -3.11 -7.55 -0.36
C TYR A 134 -3.32 -6.37 0.60
N SER A 135 -4.38 -6.43 1.42
CA SER A 135 -4.70 -5.41 2.43
C SER A 135 -3.62 -5.30 3.50
N ASN A 136 -3.12 -6.44 3.99
CA ASN A 136 -2.03 -6.49 4.96
C ASN A 136 -0.75 -5.87 4.39
N LEU A 137 -0.35 -6.28 3.18
CA LEU A 137 0.83 -5.73 2.50
C LEU A 137 0.72 -4.21 2.33
N ASN A 138 -0.43 -3.73 1.87
CA ASN A 138 -0.71 -2.30 1.70
C ASN A 138 -0.65 -1.55 3.04
N SER A 139 -1.19 -2.12 4.11
CA SER A 139 -1.18 -1.52 5.45
C SER A 139 0.24 -1.45 6.02
N ASN A 140 1.01 -2.53 5.85
CA ASN A 140 2.39 -2.62 6.30
C ASN A 140 3.30 -1.61 5.60
N ILE A 141 3.19 -1.49 4.27
CA ILE A 141 3.98 -0.50 3.53
C ILE A 141 3.58 0.92 3.91
N ILE A 142 2.28 1.23 4.10
CA ILE A 142 1.84 2.56 4.56
C ILE A 142 2.42 2.87 5.95
N SER A 143 2.39 1.91 6.86
CA SER A 143 2.96 2.05 8.21
C SER A 143 4.46 2.35 8.15
N ARG A 144 5.21 1.55 7.38
CA ARG A 144 6.65 1.78 7.14
C ARG A 144 6.92 3.16 6.56
N GLY A 145 6.12 3.60 5.59
CA GLY A 145 6.21 4.93 5.01
C GLY A 145 6.09 6.02 6.06
N LYS A 146 5.12 5.92 6.98
CA LYS A 146 4.98 6.88 8.10
C LYS A 146 6.22 6.90 9.00
N LEU A 147 6.80 5.74 9.31
CA LEU A 147 8.02 5.63 10.11
C LEU A 147 9.21 6.30 9.42
N LEU A 148 9.40 6.07 8.11
CA LEU A 148 10.47 6.70 7.32
C LEU A 148 10.34 8.23 7.31
N HIS A 149 9.14 8.75 7.08
CA HIS A 149 8.91 10.21 7.10
C HIS A 149 9.13 10.80 8.49
N SER A 150 8.71 10.09 9.56
CA SER A 150 8.95 10.51 10.94
C SER A 150 10.45 10.56 11.25
N ALA A 151 11.21 9.53 10.89
CA ALA A 151 12.65 9.48 11.06
C ALA A 151 13.36 10.61 10.32
N MET A 152 13.00 10.86 9.05
CA MET A 152 13.57 11.95 8.26
C MET A 152 13.27 13.32 8.88
N ASN A 153 12.03 13.54 9.34
CA ASN A 153 11.66 14.78 10.00
C ASN A 153 12.42 14.99 11.32
N SER A 154 12.59 13.93 12.12
CA SER A 154 13.40 13.97 13.35
C SER A 154 14.86 14.30 13.06
N LEU A 155 15.45 13.73 12.01
CA LEU A 155 16.81 14.03 11.58
C LEU A 155 16.97 15.50 11.20
N HIS A 156 16.05 16.05 10.38
CA HIS A 156 16.05 17.46 10.05
C HIS A 156 15.91 18.39 11.27
N ASN A 157 15.09 18.00 12.25
CA ASN A 157 14.94 18.78 13.48
C ASN A 157 16.21 18.73 14.32
N PHE A 158 16.87 17.57 14.38
CA PHE A 158 18.17 17.42 15.04
C PHE A 158 19.23 18.31 14.39
N ASP A 159 19.37 18.29 13.05
CA ASP A 159 20.32 19.13 12.32
C ASP A 159 20.10 20.62 12.61
N ARG A 160 18.85 21.10 12.55
CA ARG A 160 18.53 22.50 12.89
C ARG A 160 18.85 22.85 14.34
N SER A 161 18.67 21.91 15.27
CA SER A 161 18.95 22.13 16.69
C SER A 161 20.45 22.16 16.96
N LEU A 162 21.20 21.30 16.27
CA LEU A 162 22.65 21.29 16.29
C LEU A 162 23.23 22.58 15.71
N ASP A 163 22.71 23.08 14.59
CA ASP A 163 23.16 24.35 14.00
C ASP A 163 22.96 25.52 14.96
N LYS A 164 21.81 25.59 15.65
CA LYS A 164 21.56 26.60 16.68
C LYS A 164 22.54 26.49 17.86
N PHE A 165 22.81 25.27 18.31
CA PHE A 165 23.75 25.03 19.41
C PHE A 165 25.17 25.44 19.04
N LEU A 166 25.63 25.10 17.83
CA LEU A 166 26.95 25.51 17.34
C LEU A 166 27.08 27.03 17.17
N ALA A 167 26.02 27.69 16.70
CA ALA A 167 25.98 29.15 16.62
C ALA A 167 26.08 29.79 18.02
N TRP A 168 25.32 29.27 18.99
CA TRP A 168 25.41 29.72 20.38
C TRP A 168 26.79 29.49 21.01
N LEU A 169 27.41 28.33 20.76
CA LEU A 169 28.78 28.07 21.21
C LEU A 169 29.77 29.08 20.64
N SER A 170 29.66 29.38 19.34
CA SER A 170 30.53 30.37 18.68
C SER A 170 30.36 31.78 19.28
N GLU A 171 29.13 32.16 19.63
CA GLU A 171 28.83 33.43 20.30
C GLU A 171 29.40 33.48 21.73
N ALA A 172 29.30 32.37 22.47
CA ALA A 172 29.86 32.25 23.82
C ALA A 172 31.40 32.33 23.80
N GLU A 173 32.05 31.62 22.88
CA GLU A 173 33.51 31.68 22.67
C GLU A 173 33.96 33.10 22.35
N SER A 174 33.32 33.76 21.38
CA SER A 174 33.64 35.14 21.01
C SER A 174 33.44 36.13 22.17
N SER A 175 32.43 35.91 23.01
CA SER A 175 32.19 36.75 24.19
C SER A 175 33.31 36.61 25.22
N ILE A 176 33.81 35.38 25.44
CA ILE A 176 34.93 35.11 26.36
C ILE A 176 36.22 35.74 25.83
N GLU A 177 36.54 35.56 24.54
CA GLU A 177 37.70 36.20 23.91
C GLU A 177 37.64 37.73 24.02
N CYS A 178 36.45 38.33 23.89
CA CYS A 178 36.26 39.76 24.10
C CYS A 178 36.62 40.18 25.53
N PHE A 179 36.16 39.44 26.56
CA PHE A 179 36.47 39.72 27.95
C PHE A 179 37.97 39.55 28.29
N GLU A 180 38.64 38.58 27.69
CA GLU A 180 40.08 38.36 27.90
C GLU A 180 40.92 39.48 27.27
N ASN A 181 40.54 39.96 26.08
CA ASN A 181 41.20 41.09 25.43
C ASN A 181 40.94 42.44 26.14
N GLU A 182 39.86 42.58 26.91
CA GLU A 182 39.64 43.73 27.80
C GLU A 182 40.50 43.68 29.08
N ALA A 183 41.11 42.54 29.42
CA ALA A 183 41.89 42.36 30.66
C ALA A 183 43.38 42.76 30.54
N GLU A 184 43.94 42.93 29.33
CA GLU A 184 45.26 43.51 29.08
C GLU A 184 45.18 44.48 27.89
N PRO A 185 45.39 45.82 28.02
CA PRO A 185 46.43 46.48 28.82
C PRO A 185 46.01 47.77 29.57
N ALA A 186 46.52 47.97 30.81
CA ALA A 186 47.12 49.24 31.28
C ALA A 186 47.55 49.16 32.75
N ALA A 187 48.53 48.29 33.05
CA ALA A 187 49.47 48.60 34.12
C ALA A 187 50.53 49.55 33.58
N THR A 188 50.22 50.84 33.45
CA THR A 188 51.17 51.94 33.73
C THR A 188 50.42 53.27 33.86
N SER A 189 50.59 53.90 35.02
CA SER A 189 50.26 55.29 35.37
C SER A 189 48.95 55.52 36.14
N THR A 190 49.10 55.41 37.46
CA THR A 190 48.53 56.25 38.53
C THR A 190 47.45 57.27 38.13
N ASN A 191 46.25 57.07 38.68
CA ASN A 191 45.54 58.00 39.59
C ASN A 191 44.04 58.07 39.30
N ASN A 192 43.30 57.86 40.38
CA ASN A 192 42.01 58.43 40.72
C ASN A 192 40.77 57.53 40.63
N SER A 193 40.11 57.57 41.79
CA SER A 193 38.85 57.02 42.24
C SER A 193 37.68 57.06 41.25
N GLY A 194 36.86 56.00 41.34
CA GLY A 194 35.51 55.99 40.78
C GLY A 194 35.03 54.59 40.45
N TRP A 195 34.36 53.93 41.40
CA TRP A 195 33.46 52.82 41.09
C TRP A 195 32.34 53.39 40.21
N ARG A 196 32.49 53.27 38.89
CA ARG A 196 31.44 53.60 37.94
C ARG A 196 30.60 52.34 37.73
N GLU A 197 29.32 52.43 38.11
CA GLU A 197 28.29 51.41 37.87
C GLU A 197 28.33 50.93 36.41
N ARG A 198 28.30 49.61 36.21
CA ARG A 198 28.15 49.00 34.89
C ARG A 198 26.69 49.15 34.45
N PRO A 199 26.41 49.82 33.31
CA PRO A 199 25.06 49.87 32.80
C PRO A 199 24.70 48.56 32.08
N SER A 200 23.60 47.91 32.50
CA SER A 200 23.02 46.74 31.84
C SER A 200 22.38 47.12 30.51
N HIS A 201 23.16 47.23 29.44
CA HIS A 201 22.60 47.56 28.11
C HIS A 201 23.15 46.66 27.00
N GLN A 202 22.24 45.81 26.52
CA GLN A 202 22.11 45.38 25.13
C GLN A 202 23.38 44.91 24.40
N LEU A 203 23.61 43.60 24.46
CA LEU A 203 24.16 42.86 23.31
C LEU A 203 23.11 42.86 22.19
N LYS A 204 23.00 44.00 21.52
CA LYS A 204 22.46 44.10 20.17
C LYS A 204 23.54 44.78 19.36
N HIS A 205 24.31 44.03 18.60
CA HIS A 205 24.65 44.38 17.23
C HIS A 205 25.44 43.24 16.60
N GLY A 206 25.08 42.94 15.35
CA GLY A 206 25.50 41.77 14.63
C GLY A 206 27.00 41.69 14.41
N LEU A 207 27.50 40.47 14.52
CA LEU A 207 28.70 40.03 13.85
C LEU A 207 28.33 38.76 13.07
N GLU A 208 28.63 38.81 11.78
CA GLU A 208 28.19 37.85 10.78
C GLU A 208 28.83 36.48 11.01
N PRO A 209 28.08 35.37 11.00
CA PRO A 209 28.66 34.03 11.16
C PRO A 209 29.59 33.72 10.00
N ARG A 210 30.84 33.38 10.30
CA ARG A 210 31.79 32.87 9.31
C ARG A 210 31.32 31.50 8.82
N ALA A 211 30.49 31.49 7.77
CA ALA A 211 29.89 30.31 7.19
C ALA A 211 30.97 29.32 6.74
N ARG A 212 30.98 28.13 7.35
CA ARG A 212 31.79 27.01 6.87
C ARG A 212 31.13 26.46 5.61
N LYS A 213 31.69 26.81 4.45
CA LYS A 213 31.43 26.13 3.17
C LYS A 213 31.80 24.66 3.32
N ASN A 214 30.81 23.79 3.42
CA ASN A 214 30.80 22.34 3.10
C ASN A 214 29.90 21.55 4.06
N ARG A 215 28.60 21.81 3.97
CA ARG A 215 27.59 20.77 4.15
C ARG A 215 26.61 20.95 3.00
N LYS A 216 26.35 19.89 2.23
CA LYS A 216 25.24 19.89 1.29
C LYS A 216 23.99 20.22 2.12
N ALA A 217 23.40 21.39 1.87
CA ALA A 217 22.11 21.74 2.45
C ALA A 217 21.16 20.61 2.06
N ILE A 218 20.61 19.93 3.06
CA ILE A 218 19.50 19.01 2.82
C ILE A 218 18.31 19.95 2.60
N GLU A 219 18.10 20.33 1.33
CA GLU A 219 16.94 21.13 0.99
C GLU A 219 15.68 20.37 1.40
N PRO A 220 14.69 21.04 2.02
CA PRO A 220 13.39 20.44 2.20
C PRO A 220 12.83 20.22 0.79
N ALA A 221 12.92 18.98 0.28
CA ALA A 221 12.19 18.60 -0.90
C ALA A 221 10.73 18.97 -0.63
N ASP A 222 10.22 19.92 -1.42
CA ASP A 222 8.86 20.44 -1.34
C ASP A 222 7.88 19.38 -1.89
N ASP A 223 7.90 18.19 -1.29
CA ASP A 223 7.25 16.96 -1.75
C ASP A 223 5.93 16.72 -0.97
N ARG A 224 5.40 17.79 -0.35
CA ARG A 224 4.07 17.78 0.28
C ARG A 224 2.94 17.58 -0.75
N SER A 225 3.20 17.77 -2.04
CA SER A 225 2.23 17.57 -3.12
C SER A 225 1.98 16.08 -3.43
N LEU A 226 3.01 15.23 -3.38
CA LEU A 226 2.88 13.80 -3.67
C LEU A 226 2.24 13.03 -2.51
N ILE A 227 2.54 13.40 -1.26
CA ILE A 227 1.91 12.79 -0.07
C ILE A 227 0.43 13.18 0.01
N LYS A 228 0.07 14.42 -0.36
CA LYS A 228 -1.35 14.84 -0.41
C LYS A 228 -2.15 14.14 -1.50
N SER A 229 -1.53 13.73 -2.62
CA SER A 229 -2.21 12.90 -3.63
C SER A 229 -2.47 11.47 -3.12
N ALA A 230 -1.56 10.90 -2.31
CA ALA A 230 -1.73 9.59 -1.71
C ALA A 230 -2.64 9.57 -0.46
N VAL A 231 -2.72 10.68 0.29
CA VAL A 231 -3.50 10.81 1.53
C VAL A 231 -4.87 11.49 1.29
N GLY A 232 -5.00 12.33 0.27
CA GLY A 232 -6.20 13.12 -0.05
C GLY A 232 -7.29 12.39 -0.87
N GLY A 233 -7.06 11.12 -1.20
CA GLY A 233 -8.03 10.25 -1.88
C GLY A 233 -8.62 9.16 -0.98
N LEU A 234 -8.49 9.26 0.34
CA LEU A 234 -9.13 8.34 1.28
C LEU A 234 -10.53 8.81 1.65
N GLY A 235 -11.35 9.03 0.62
CA GLY A 235 -12.80 8.90 0.70
C GLY A 235 -13.25 7.45 0.48
N ILE A 236 -12.43 6.47 0.89
CA ILE A 236 -12.89 5.08 0.97
C ILE A 236 -13.74 5.03 2.23
N LYS A 237 -15.04 5.31 2.07
CA LYS A 237 -16.04 4.70 2.92
C LYS A 237 -15.73 3.21 2.84
N SER A 238 -15.12 2.65 3.88
CA SER A 238 -15.24 1.24 4.21
C SER A 238 -16.73 0.95 4.22
N ARG A 239 -17.26 0.54 3.08
CA ARG A 239 -18.46 -0.26 3.05
C ARG A 239 -17.97 -1.65 3.42
N PRO A 240 -18.18 -2.12 4.65
CA PRO A 240 -18.12 -3.55 4.88
C PRO A 240 -19.09 -4.17 3.89
N VAL A 241 -18.57 -5.03 3.01
CA VAL A 241 -19.42 -5.99 2.31
C VAL A 241 -19.81 -6.98 3.40
N PHE A 242 -20.82 -6.60 4.20
CA PHE A 242 -21.59 -7.54 4.99
C PHE A 242 -22.25 -8.46 3.98
N ILE A 243 -21.64 -9.62 3.76
CA ILE A 243 -22.32 -10.78 3.22
C ILE A 243 -23.29 -11.19 4.34
N TYR A 244 -24.53 -10.71 4.27
CA TYR A 244 -25.61 -11.30 5.06
C TYR A 244 -25.82 -12.73 4.56
N VAL A 245 -25.87 -13.65 5.52
CA VAL A 245 -26.36 -15.03 5.39
C VAL A 245 -27.77 -15.01 4.80
#